data_AF-A0A2N1RVT3-F1
#
_entry.id   AF-A0A2N1RVT3-F1
#
_cell.length_a   1.000
_cell.length_b   1.000
_cell.length_c   1.000
_cell.angle_alpha   90.00
_cell.angle_beta   90.00
_cell.angle_gamma   90.00
#
_symmetry.space_group_name_H-M   'P 1'
#
loop_
_entity.id
_entity.type
_entity.pdbx_description
1 polymer ?
#
loop_
_entity_poly.entity_id
_entity_poly.type
_entity_poly.pdbx_seq_one_letter_code
_entity_poly.pdbx_strand_id
1 'polypeptide(L)'
;MKSRILIIIAFLWIMSAAAFPQKIDTVEITAQSILARVDRILQYPEGELQGRMKHISPDGKSFDIDFKGNIARNDFMFFFKSGARGESLKVLYNMGGEDIWVYNIHSVKLFHKMGIDKYDRVMSTNFSFIDLSNSDYQSNYNASGSDL
;
A
#
# COMPACT_ATOMS: atom_id res chain seq x y z
N MET A 1 14.74 -65.40 18.62
CA MET A 1 13.76 -64.39 19.08
C MET A 1 14.41 -63.15 19.71
N LYS A 2 15.36 -63.29 20.65
CA LYS A 2 15.99 -62.15 21.36
C LYS A 2 16.71 -61.11 20.45
N SER A 3 17.36 -61.56 19.37
CA SER A 3 18.06 -60.68 18.42
C SER A 3 17.13 -59.77 17.58
N ARG A 4 15.91 -60.24 17.26
CA ARG A 4 14.93 -59.44 16.49
C ARG A 4 14.30 -58.31 17.33
N ILE A 5 14.17 -58.51 18.64
CA ILE A 5 13.66 -57.51 19.58
C ILE A 5 14.68 -56.37 19.76
N LEU A 6 15.97 -56.69 19.83
CA LEU A 6 17.05 -55.70 19.94
C LEU A 6 17.12 -54.77 18.71
N ILE A 7 16.90 -55.30 17.50
CA ILE A 7 16.88 -54.49 16.28
C ILE A 7 15.70 -53.51 16.29
N ILE A 8 14.52 -53.96 16.73
CA ILE A 8 13.32 -53.09 16.81
C ILE A 8 13.53 -51.96 17.83
N ILE A 9 14.13 -52.27 18.99
CA ILE A 9 14.41 -51.25 20.02
C ILE A 9 15.46 -50.25 19.53
N ALA A 10 16.51 -50.71 18.84
CA ALA A 10 17.51 -49.84 18.25
C ALA A 10 16.91 -48.93 17.16
N PHE A 11 15.99 -49.45 16.35
CA PHE A 11 15.30 -48.69 15.32
C PHE A 11 14.36 -47.62 15.91
N LEU A 12 13.66 -47.93 17.00
CA LEU A 12 12.82 -46.98 17.72
C LEU A 12 13.63 -45.84 18.38
N TRP A 13 14.84 -46.13 18.85
CA TRP A 13 15.75 -45.12 19.41
C TRP A 13 16.32 -44.16 18.35
N ILE A 14 16.62 -44.67 17.16
CA ILE A 14 17.10 -43.84 16.05
C ILE A 14 15.98 -42.89 15.56
N MET A 15 14.73 -43.36 15.59
CA MET A 15 13.57 -42.53 15.19
C MET A 15 13.22 -41.44 16.21
N SER A 16 13.47 -41.64 17.52
CA SER A 16 13.24 -40.59 18.52
C SER A 16 14.34 -39.51 18.49
N ALA A 17 15.57 -39.88 18.16
CA ALA A 17 16.69 -38.94 18.04
C ALA A 17 16.62 -38.03 16.80
N ALA A 18 15.83 -38.41 15.78
CA ALA A 18 15.65 -37.63 14.55
C ALA A 18 14.53 -36.56 14.66
N ALA A 19 13.79 -36.53 15.77
CA ALA A 19 12.79 -35.50 16.03
C ALA A 19 13.47 -34.24 16.60
N PHE A 20 14.17 -33.50 15.75
CA PHE A 20 14.53 -32.13 16.10
C PHE A 20 13.23 -31.33 16.32
N PRO A 21 13.01 -30.72 17.49
CA PRO A 21 11.90 -29.79 17.63
C PRO A 21 12.08 -28.71 16.55
N GLN A 22 11.10 -28.54 15.67
CA GLN A 22 11.05 -27.36 14.82
C GLN A 22 11.16 -26.17 15.76
N LYS A 23 12.27 -25.44 15.67
CA LYS A 23 12.42 -24.17 16.38
C LYS A 23 11.22 -23.34 15.98
N ILE A 24 10.32 -23.10 16.93
CA ILE A 24 9.27 -22.11 16.77
C ILE A 24 10.03 -20.79 16.80
N ASP A 25 10.50 -20.36 15.63
CA ASP A 25 10.95 -19.00 15.45
C ASP A 25 9.69 -18.15 15.61
N THR A 26 9.49 -17.65 16.83
CA THR A 26 8.68 -16.46 17.04
C THR A 26 9.37 -15.37 16.24
N VAL A 27 8.96 -15.20 14.98
CA VAL A 27 9.43 -14.11 14.14
C VAL A 27 9.17 -12.84 14.92
N GLU A 28 10.24 -12.18 15.39
CA GLU A 28 10.12 -10.89 16.05
C GLU A 28 9.55 -9.92 15.03
N ILE A 29 8.27 -9.61 15.16
CA ILE A 29 7.59 -8.69 14.25
C ILE A 29 8.00 -7.28 14.69
N THR A 30 8.99 -6.71 14.01
CA THR A 30 9.37 -5.30 14.18
C THR A 30 8.36 -4.39 13.47
N ALA A 31 8.24 -3.14 13.91
CA ALA A 31 7.42 -2.14 13.23
C ALA A 31 7.79 -2.01 11.74
N GLN A 32 9.09 -2.05 11.42
CA GLN A 32 9.59 -2.06 10.03
C GLN A 32 9.08 -3.24 9.23
N SER A 33 9.04 -4.44 9.83
CA SER A 33 8.55 -5.64 9.15
C SER A 33 7.05 -5.58 8.87
N ILE A 34 6.28 -4.89 9.71
CA ILE A 34 4.85 -4.64 9.49
C ILE A 34 4.67 -3.67 8.34
N LEU A 35 5.36 -2.52 8.37
CA LEU A 35 5.28 -1.50 7.32
C LEU A 35 5.66 -2.08 5.96
N ALA A 36 6.79 -2.79 5.86
CA ALA A 36 7.22 -3.42 4.61
C ALA A 36 6.19 -4.42 4.03
N ARG A 37 5.38 -5.05 4.88
CA ARG A 37 4.27 -5.92 4.43
C ARG A 37 3.08 -5.09 3.96
N VAL A 38 2.73 -4.02 4.67
CA VAL A 38 1.67 -3.09 4.27
C VAL A 38 2.00 -2.45 2.92
N ASP A 39 3.23 -1.95 2.74
CA ASP A 39 3.69 -1.36 1.47
C ASP A 39 3.51 -2.34 0.31
N ARG A 40 3.93 -3.60 0.50
CA ARG A 40 3.75 -4.65 -0.52
C ARG A 40 2.28 -4.91 -0.85
N ILE A 41 1.39 -4.86 0.14
CA ILE A 41 -0.04 -5.12 -0.06
C ILE A 41 -0.73 -3.94 -0.75
N LEU A 42 -0.30 -2.71 -0.46
CA LEU A 42 -0.89 -1.49 -1.01
C LEU A 42 -0.35 -1.10 -2.38
N GLN A 43 0.72 -1.73 -2.86
CA GLN A 43 1.23 -1.54 -4.21
C GLN A 43 0.13 -1.69 -5.26
N TYR A 44 0.03 -0.68 -6.13
CA TYR A 44 -0.90 -0.75 -7.25
C TYR A 44 -0.46 -1.82 -8.24
N PRO A 45 -1.38 -2.66 -8.74
CA PRO A 45 -1.05 -3.59 -9.81
C PRO A 45 -0.72 -2.81 -11.09
N GLU A 46 0.27 -3.26 -11.86
CA GLU A 46 0.58 -2.67 -13.16
C GLU A 46 -0.60 -2.78 -14.13
N GLY A 47 -0.73 -1.79 -15.01
CA GLY A 47 -1.80 -1.72 -15.99
C GLY A 47 -2.89 -0.71 -15.61
N GLU A 48 -4.15 -1.04 -15.90
CA GLU A 48 -5.26 -0.12 -15.73
C GLU A 48 -6.04 -0.41 -14.44
N LEU A 49 -6.19 0.62 -13.61
CA LEU A 49 -7.05 0.65 -12.43
C LEU A 49 -8.28 1.51 -12.72
N GLN A 50 -9.46 1.09 -12.31
CA GLN A 50 -10.66 1.92 -12.35
C GLN A 50 -11.37 1.89 -11.01
N GLY A 51 -11.99 3.00 -10.63
CA GLY A 51 -12.77 3.05 -9.41
C GLY A 51 -13.72 4.25 -9.34
N ARG A 52 -14.48 4.27 -8.25
CA ARG A 52 -15.44 5.33 -7.94
C ARG A 52 -15.31 5.72 -6.48
N MET A 53 -15.23 7.02 -6.22
CA MET A 53 -15.33 7.62 -4.90
C MET A 53 -16.70 8.29 -4.77
N LYS A 54 -17.40 8.03 -3.66
CA LYS A 54 -18.64 8.71 -3.29
C LYS A 54 -18.36 9.58 -2.08
N HIS A 55 -18.59 10.88 -2.20
CA HIS A 55 -18.57 11.79 -1.05
C HIS A 55 -20.00 12.01 -0.57
N ILE A 56 -20.23 11.89 0.74
CA ILE A 56 -21.51 12.17 1.39
C ILE A 56 -21.27 13.29 2.39
N SER A 57 -21.93 14.42 2.15
CA SER A 57 -21.88 15.61 3.00
C SER A 57 -22.71 15.39 4.28
N PRO A 58 -22.45 16.14 5.36
CA PRO A 58 -23.25 16.07 6.59
C PRO A 58 -24.74 16.36 6.39
N ASP A 59 -25.10 17.13 5.35
CA ASP A 59 -26.49 17.43 4.97
C ASP A 59 -27.16 16.30 4.16
N GLY A 60 -26.47 15.16 3.99
CA GLY A 60 -26.97 13.98 3.28
C GLY A 60 -26.83 14.06 1.76
N LYS A 61 -26.38 15.19 1.19
CA LYS A 61 -26.10 15.27 -0.25
C LYS A 61 -24.89 14.41 -0.58
N SER A 62 -24.89 13.81 -1.77
CA SER A 62 -23.74 13.05 -2.24
C SER A 62 -23.39 13.36 -3.68
N PHE A 63 -22.11 13.16 -4.02
CA PHE A 63 -21.64 13.20 -5.38
C PHE A 63 -20.61 12.11 -5.62
N ASP A 64 -20.58 11.63 -6.86
CA ASP A 64 -19.67 10.58 -7.30
C ASP A 64 -18.56 11.16 -8.16
N ILE A 65 -17.35 10.64 -7.95
CA ILE A 65 -16.17 10.87 -8.76
C ILE A 65 -15.72 9.51 -9.26
N ASP A 66 -15.67 9.35 -10.57
CA ASP A 66 -15.03 8.19 -11.17
C ASP A 66 -13.56 8.53 -11.43
N PHE A 67 -12.69 7.53 -11.32
CA PHE A 67 -11.30 7.66 -11.69
C PHE A 67 -10.81 6.46 -12.49
N LYS A 68 -9.80 6.72 -13.33
CA LYS A 68 -9.00 5.72 -14.01
C LYS A 68 -7.53 5.99 -13.69
N GLY A 69 -6.76 4.96 -13.37
CA GLY A 69 -5.31 5.00 -13.18
C GLY A 69 -4.61 4.17 -14.24
N ASN A 70 -3.57 4.71 -14.87
CA ASN A 70 -2.61 3.95 -15.64
C ASN A 70 -1.36 3.80 -14.77
N ILE A 71 -1.02 2.57 -14.41
CA ILE A 71 0.02 2.23 -13.43
C ILE A 71 1.20 1.60 -14.18
N ALA A 72 2.37 2.22 -14.09
CA ALA A 72 3.62 1.75 -14.67
C ALA A 72 4.71 1.73 -13.60
N ARG A 73 4.87 0.59 -12.91
CA ARG A 73 5.84 0.38 -11.84
C ARG A 73 5.76 1.43 -10.72
N ASN A 74 6.52 2.53 -10.83
CA ASN A 74 6.62 3.60 -9.82
C ASN A 74 5.96 4.91 -10.28
N ASP A 75 5.35 4.91 -11.46
CA ASP A 75 4.70 6.08 -12.04
C ASP A 75 3.21 5.78 -12.27
N PHE A 76 2.34 6.65 -11.75
CA PHE A 76 0.89 6.47 -11.73
C PHE A 76 0.20 7.70 -12.32
N MET A 77 -0.54 7.52 -13.41
CA MET A 77 -1.34 8.60 -14.02
C MET A 77 -2.82 8.36 -13.75
N PHE A 78 -3.40 9.20 -12.88
CA PHE A 78 -4.81 9.18 -12.56
C PHE A 78 -5.60 10.25 -13.31
N PHE A 79 -6.79 9.89 -13.77
CA PHE A 79 -7.74 10.75 -14.46
C PHE A 79 -9.02 10.80 -13.62
N PHE A 80 -9.44 11.99 -13.20
CA PHE A 80 -10.64 12.16 -12.37
C PHE A 80 -11.75 12.85 -13.17
N LYS A 81 -12.94 12.26 -13.10
CA LYS A 81 -14.15 12.80 -13.72
C LYS A 81 -15.30 12.84 -12.72
N SER A 82 -16.16 13.84 -12.83
CA SER A 82 -17.44 13.88 -12.13
C SER A 82 -18.58 14.02 -13.14
N GLY A 83 -19.76 13.49 -12.81
CA GLY A 83 -20.92 13.56 -13.71
C GLY A 83 -21.33 14.99 -14.06
N ALA A 84 -21.11 15.95 -13.15
CA ALA A 84 -21.49 17.34 -13.34
C ALA A 84 -20.52 18.17 -14.19
N ARG A 85 -19.23 17.79 -14.25
CA ARG A 85 -18.18 18.60 -14.90
C ARG A 85 -17.36 17.86 -15.97
N GLY A 86 -17.57 16.55 -16.14
CA GLY A 86 -16.74 15.73 -17.01
C GLY A 86 -15.36 15.49 -16.42
N GLU A 87 -14.37 15.23 -17.27
CA GLU A 87 -12.97 15.09 -16.86
C GLU A 87 -12.44 16.45 -16.36
N SER A 88 -11.76 16.43 -15.20
CA SER A 88 -11.50 17.64 -14.44
C SER A 88 -10.05 17.76 -13.97
N LEU A 89 -9.43 16.64 -13.56
CA LEU A 89 -8.05 16.59 -13.12
C LEU A 89 -7.33 15.40 -13.75
N LYS A 90 -6.07 15.60 -14.11
CA LYS A 90 -5.09 14.54 -14.32
C LYS A 90 -4.00 14.68 -13.26
N VAL A 91 -3.64 13.60 -12.61
CA VAL A 91 -2.63 13.60 -11.54
C VAL A 91 -1.57 12.57 -11.88
N LEU A 92 -0.34 13.04 -12.02
CA LEU A 92 0.83 12.19 -12.18
C LEU A 92 1.53 12.08 -10.83
N TYR A 93 1.67 10.86 -10.35
CA TYR A 93 2.52 10.49 -9.24
C TYR A 93 3.76 9.83 -9.83
N ASN A 94 4.94 10.41 -9.63
CA ASN A 94 6.23 9.85 -10.03
C ASN A 94 7.00 9.39 -8.80
N MET A 95 8.07 8.64 -9.04
CA MET A 95 9.01 8.22 -7.98
C MET A 95 8.30 7.51 -6.82
N GLY A 96 7.29 6.68 -7.13
CA GLY A 96 6.53 5.94 -6.13
C GLY A 96 5.63 6.83 -5.27
N GLY A 97 5.14 7.95 -5.80
CA GLY A 97 4.23 8.85 -5.08
C GLY A 97 4.87 10.07 -4.43
N GLU A 98 6.21 10.14 -4.40
CA GLU A 98 6.93 11.24 -3.77
C GLU A 98 6.87 12.55 -4.57
N ASP A 99 6.75 12.47 -5.90
CA ASP A 99 6.66 13.62 -6.78
C ASP A 99 5.26 13.68 -7.42
N ILE A 100 4.52 14.78 -7.17
CA ILE A 100 3.08 14.86 -7.49
C ILE A 100 2.82 16.07 -8.38
N TRP A 101 2.29 15.83 -9.58
CA TRP A 101 1.91 16.84 -10.54
C TRP A 101 0.41 16.77 -10.85
N VAL A 102 -0.27 17.91 -10.77
CA VAL A 102 -1.72 18.00 -10.96
C VAL A 102 -2.00 18.93 -12.14
N TYR A 103 -2.51 18.39 -13.23
CA TYR A 103 -3.06 19.16 -14.33
C TYR A 103 -4.56 19.36 -14.14
N ASN A 104 -4.97 20.61 -13.94
CA ASN A 104 -6.37 20.98 -13.83
C ASN A 104 -6.88 21.46 -15.19
N ILE A 105 -7.76 20.66 -15.79
CA ILE A 105 -8.28 20.85 -17.15
C ILE A 105 -9.07 22.16 -17.26
N HIS A 106 -9.90 22.47 -16.26
CA HIS A 106 -10.75 23.66 -16.31
C HIS A 106 -9.96 24.97 -16.17
N SER A 107 -8.84 24.93 -15.45
CA SER A 107 -7.97 26.11 -15.30
C SER A 107 -6.83 26.15 -16.33
N VAL A 108 -6.63 25.08 -17.10
CA VAL A 108 -5.51 24.90 -18.04
C VAL A 108 -4.15 25.18 -17.37
N LYS A 109 -3.98 24.67 -16.13
CA LYS A 109 -2.77 24.87 -15.33
C LYS A 109 -2.24 23.55 -14.81
N LEU A 110 -0.91 23.48 -14.79
CA LEU A 110 -0.15 22.41 -14.17
C LEU A 110 0.41 22.92 -12.83
N PHE A 111 0.20 22.14 -11.77
CA PHE A 111 0.66 22.45 -10.43
C PHE A 111 1.61 21.36 -9.95
N HIS A 112 2.76 21.75 -9.43
CA HIS A 112 3.64 20.86 -8.68
C HIS A 112 3.24 20.91 -7.21
N LYS A 113 2.85 19.78 -6.63
CA LYS A 113 2.40 19.71 -5.23
C LYS A 113 3.59 19.45 -4.32
N MET A 114 3.99 20.47 -3.58
CA MET A 114 5.15 20.46 -2.69
C MET A 114 4.76 20.66 -1.23
N GLY A 115 5.48 20.01 -0.31
CA GLY A 115 5.26 20.17 1.13
C GLY A 115 3.80 19.96 1.54
N ILE A 116 3.19 21.00 2.13
CA ILE A 116 1.81 20.94 2.62
C ILE A 116 0.77 20.80 1.50
N ASP A 117 1.10 21.21 0.26
CA ASP A 117 0.16 21.15 -0.86
C ASP A 117 -0.18 19.70 -1.26
N LYS A 118 0.66 18.72 -0.87
CA LYS A 118 0.38 17.28 -1.05
C LYS A 118 -0.86 16.82 -0.26
N TYR A 119 -1.24 17.54 0.79
CA TYR A 119 -2.41 17.26 1.62
C TYR A 119 -3.69 17.95 1.13
N ASP A 120 -3.61 18.71 0.02
CA ASP A 120 -4.79 19.29 -0.61
C ASP A 120 -5.79 18.20 -1.02
N ARG A 121 -7.07 18.52 -0.86
CA ARG A 121 -8.17 17.60 -1.17
C ARG A 121 -8.30 17.36 -2.68
N VAL A 122 -8.42 16.10 -3.06
CA VAL A 122 -8.75 15.68 -4.42
C VAL A 122 -10.25 15.87 -4.64
N MET A 123 -10.61 16.65 -5.66
CA MET A 123 -11.99 16.75 -6.15
C MET A 123 -13.04 17.12 -5.07
N SER A 124 -12.65 17.93 -4.08
CA SER A 124 -13.48 18.29 -2.92
C SER A 124 -13.95 17.10 -2.08
N THR A 125 -13.24 15.97 -2.13
CA THR A 125 -13.47 14.82 -1.24
C THR A 125 -12.70 14.99 0.07
N ASN A 126 -12.73 13.95 0.92
CA ASN A 126 -11.89 13.85 2.11
C ASN A 126 -10.55 13.13 1.84
N PHE A 127 -10.29 12.71 0.60
CA PHE A 127 -8.98 12.19 0.20
C PHE A 127 -8.10 13.36 -0.22
N SER A 128 -6.85 13.29 0.21
CA SER A 128 -5.76 14.16 -0.22
C SER A 128 -4.97 13.53 -1.38
N PHE A 129 -4.12 14.31 -2.04
CA PHE A 129 -3.27 13.76 -3.10
C PHE A 129 -2.32 12.68 -2.56
N ILE A 130 -1.79 12.86 -1.34
CA ILE A 130 -0.88 11.86 -0.75
C ILE A 130 -1.57 10.52 -0.50
N ASP A 131 -2.88 10.50 -0.18
CA ASP A 131 -3.62 9.25 0.06
C ASP A 131 -3.69 8.34 -1.17
N LEU A 132 -3.56 8.91 -2.38
CA LEU A 132 -3.58 8.19 -3.66
C LEU A 132 -2.19 8.02 -4.27
N SER A 133 -1.15 8.51 -3.58
CA SER A 133 0.22 8.54 -4.11
C SER A 133 0.91 7.18 -4.06
N ASN A 134 0.49 6.29 -3.16
CA ASN A 134 1.19 5.05 -2.83
C ASN A 134 2.63 5.29 -2.31
N SER A 135 2.88 6.44 -1.68
CA SER A 135 4.15 6.77 -1.05
C SER A 135 4.52 5.72 0.01
N ASP A 136 5.77 5.25 -0.03
CA ASP A 136 6.30 4.20 0.83
C ASP A 136 6.25 4.60 2.32
N TYR A 137 5.55 3.82 3.14
CA TYR A 137 5.47 4.07 4.57
C TYR A 137 6.75 3.64 5.30
N GLN A 138 7.43 2.60 4.83
CA GLN A 138 8.64 2.09 5.47
C GLN A 138 9.78 3.12 5.44
N SER A 139 10.05 3.72 4.28
CA SER A 139 11.11 4.73 4.13
C SER A 139 10.86 6.00 4.94
N ASN A 140 9.60 6.28 5.27
CA ASN A 140 9.17 7.46 6.02
C ASN A 140 9.08 7.21 7.54
N TYR A 141 9.35 5.98 8.02
CA TYR A 141 9.33 5.64 9.43
C TYR A 141 10.72 5.38 10.01
N ASN A 142 11.26 6.36 10.73
CA ASN A 142 12.47 6.19 11.53
C ASN A 142 12.10 5.79 12.97
N ALA A 143 12.36 4.53 13.34
CA ALA A 143 12.16 4.04 14.71
C ALA A 143 13.25 4.50 15.69
N SER A 144 13.92 5.63 15.45
CA SER A 144 14.85 6.21 16.42
C SER A 144 14.08 6.86 17.57
N GLY A 145 13.38 6.02 18.34
CA GLY A 145 12.88 6.33 19.66
C GLY A 145 13.78 5.65 20.68
N SER A 146 14.96 6.22 20.92
CA SER A 146 15.79 5.91 22.09
C SER A 146 15.52 6.84 23.27
N ASP A 147 14.42 7.62 23.21
CA ASP A 147 13.99 8.51 24.28
C ASP A 147 12.62 8.06 24.82
N LEU A 148 12.65 6.96 25.58
CA LEU A 148 11.66 6.63 26.62
C LEU A 148 12.40 6.11 27.85
#